data_AF-A0A9D1TJH0-F1
#
_entry.id   AF-A0A9D1TJH0-F1
#
_cell.length_a   1.000
_cell.length_b   1.000
_cell.length_c   1.000
_cell.angle_alpha   90.00
_cell.angle_beta   90.00
_cell.angle_gamma   90.00
#
_symmetry.space_group_name_H-M   'P 1'
#
loop_
_entity.id
_entity.type
_entity.pdbx_description
1 polymer ?
#
loop_
_entity_poly.entity_id
_entity_poly.type
_entity_poly.pdbx_seq_one_letter_code
_entity_poly.pdbx_strand_id
1 'polypeptide(L)'
;MLVISIIVSIILIASAIFIVLASKSRVNSKEGGPDNMKQIYVYFVLFATLMMTIGGSVSVFMALADIVSPAPYHQSFEDYRQWSADYDASKEEKKSEEDLRKSYEEMVKSDAEQAKARAINTLIKSFGWIVIPFPIFLYFQRRIPKKE
;
A
#
# COMPACT_ATOMS: atom_id res chain seq x y z
N MET A 1 -3.32 -17.82 -1.83
CA MET A 1 -2.19 -17.75 -2.80
C MET A 1 -2.65 -17.80 -4.27
N LEU A 2 -3.46 -18.78 -4.68
CA LEU A 2 -3.95 -18.92 -6.06
C LEU A 2 -4.65 -17.66 -6.61
N VAL A 3 -5.57 -17.07 -5.83
CA VAL A 3 -6.31 -15.86 -6.22
C VAL A 3 -5.40 -14.65 -6.45
N ILE A 4 -4.38 -14.48 -5.60
CA ILE A 4 -3.41 -13.38 -5.72
C ILE A 4 -2.54 -13.56 -6.97
N SER A 5 -2.10 -14.79 -7.24
CA SER A 5 -1.33 -15.11 -8.46
C SER A 5 -2.15 -14.82 -9.73
N ILE A 6 -3.45 -15.14 -9.73
CA ILE A 6 -4.35 -14.89 -10.86
C ILE A 6 -4.50 -13.38 -11.09
N ILE A 7 -4.71 -12.59 -10.03
CA ILE A 7 -4.83 -11.14 -10.14
C ILE A 7 -3.55 -10.51 -10.70
N VAL A 8 -2.37 -10.94 -10.22
CA VAL A 8 -1.09 -10.45 -10.72
C VAL A 8 -0.88 -10.80 -12.20
N SER A 9 -1.21 -12.03 -12.61
CA SER A 9 -1.13 -12.43 -14.01
C SER A 9 -2.09 -11.63 -14.90
N ILE A 10 -3.30 -11.35 -14.44
CA ILE A 10 -4.28 -10.52 -15.18
C ILE A 10 -3.76 -9.10 -15.36
N ILE A 11 -3.16 -8.50 -14.32
CA ILE A 11 -2.58 -7.15 -14.39
C ILE A 11 -1.41 -7.11 -15.39
N LEU A 12 -0.54 -8.13 -15.38
CA LEU A 12 0.55 -8.25 -16.35
C LEU A 12 0.06 -8.42 -17.79
N ILE A 13 -0.97 -9.23 -17.99
CA ILE A 13 -1.57 -9.43 -19.32
C ILE A 13 -2.27 -8.15 -19.80
N ALA A 14 -3.02 -7.47 -18.93
CA ALA A 14 -3.71 -6.22 -19.25
C ALA A 14 -2.72 -5.11 -19.60
N SER A 15 -1.62 -4.99 -18.85
CA SER A 15 -0.55 -4.02 -19.15
C SER A 15 0.17 -4.35 -20.46
N ALA A 16 0.45 -5.62 -20.75
CA ALA A 16 1.03 -6.06 -22.03
C ALA A 16 0.09 -5.75 -23.22
N ILE A 17 -1.20 -6.04 -23.07
CA ILE A 17 -2.22 -5.72 -24.09
C ILE A 17 -2.30 -4.21 -24.31
N PHE A 18 -2.29 -3.42 -23.24
CA PHE A 18 -2.29 -1.96 -23.33
C PHE A 18 -1.06 -1.43 -24.08
N ILE A 19 0.13 -1.98 -23.82
CA ILE A 19 1.37 -1.62 -24.54
C ILE A 19 1.25 -1.94 -26.04
N VAL A 20 0.70 -3.11 -26.40
CA VAL A 20 0.52 -3.51 -27.81
C VAL A 20 -0.49 -2.61 -28.52
N LEU A 21 -1.63 -2.33 -27.90
CA LEU A 21 -2.67 -1.46 -28.47
C LEU A 21 -2.17 -0.01 -28.64
N ALA A 22 -1.48 0.51 -27.64
CA ALA A 22 -0.92 1.85 -27.70
C ALA A 22 0.22 1.97 -28.73
N SER A 23 0.91 0.88 -29.04
CA SER A 23 1.97 0.83 -30.07
C SER A 23 1.40 0.83 -31.49
N LYS A 24 0.22 0.21 -31.70
CA LYS A 24 -0.49 0.22 -33.01
C LYS A 24 -1.08 1.59 -33.38
N SER A 25 -1.28 2.50 -32.43
CA SER A 25 -1.82 3.84 -32.72
C SER A 25 -0.84 4.77 -33.48
N ARG A 26 0.36 4.31 -33.83
CA ARG A 26 1.41 5.09 -34.52
C ARG A 26 1.13 5.43 -35.99
N VAL A 27 0.08 4.92 -36.63
CA VAL A 27 0.05 4.94 -38.11
C VAL A 27 -0.68 6.14 -38.74
N ASN A 28 -1.60 6.86 -38.09
CA ASN A 28 -2.33 7.93 -38.79
C ASN A 28 -2.52 9.20 -37.94
N SER A 29 -1.76 10.26 -38.22
CA SER A 29 -2.18 11.67 -38.08
C SER A 29 -1.11 12.57 -38.73
N LYS A 30 -1.23 12.82 -40.03
CA LYS A 30 -0.76 14.08 -40.63
C LYS A 30 -1.91 15.09 -40.49
N GLU A 31 -1.54 16.37 -40.40
CA GLU A 31 -2.39 17.58 -40.42
C GLU A 31 -2.78 18.18 -39.04
N GLY A 32 -2.49 19.48 -38.93
CA GLY A 32 -2.39 20.26 -37.71
C GLY A 32 -3.73 20.61 -37.05
N GLY A 33 -3.69 20.73 -35.72
CA GLY A 33 -4.88 20.83 -34.86
C GLY A 33 -5.27 19.55 -34.10
N PRO A 34 -4.31 18.71 -33.62
CA PRO A 34 -4.59 17.79 -32.50
C PRO A 34 -3.41 17.54 -31.52
N ASP A 35 -2.26 18.19 -31.72
CA ASP A 35 -1.03 17.87 -30.98
C ASP A 35 -1.04 18.31 -29.51
N ASN A 36 -1.66 19.46 -29.22
CA ASN A 36 -1.73 20.00 -27.87
C ASN A 36 -2.50 19.05 -26.92
N MET A 37 -3.60 18.47 -27.41
CA MET A 37 -4.44 17.56 -26.60
C MET A 37 -3.72 16.23 -26.33
N LYS A 38 -2.98 15.70 -27.31
CA LYS A 38 -2.13 14.52 -27.14
C LYS A 38 -1.03 14.79 -26.10
N GLN A 39 -0.42 15.97 -26.15
CA GLN A 39 0.62 16.37 -25.21
C GLN A 39 0.07 16.55 -23.78
N ILE A 40 -1.11 17.18 -23.62
CA ILE A 40 -1.80 17.29 -22.32
C ILE A 40 -2.12 15.89 -21.77
N TYR A 41 -2.61 14.97 -22.60
CA TYR A 41 -2.87 13.60 -22.20
C TYR A 41 -1.60 12.88 -21.70
N VAL A 42 -0.50 12.98 -22.45
CA VAL A 42 0.79 12.39 -22.04
C VAL A 42 1.24 12.95 -20.69
N TYR A 43 1.18 14.26 -20.48
CA TYR A 43 1.55 14.88 -19.21
C TYR A 43 0.60 14.49 -18.07
N PHE A 44 -0.70 14.36 -18.33
CA PHE A 44 -1.67 13.94 -17.33
C PHE A 44 -1.41 12.51 -16.86
N VAL A 45 -1.17 11.58 -17.79
CA VAL A 45 -0.82 10.19 -17.45
C VAL A 45 0.49 10.15 -16.66
N LEU A 46 1.52 10.88 -17.11
CA LEU A 46 2.79 10.97 -16.41
C LEU A 46 2.63 11.53 -15.00
N PHE A 47 1.84 12.60 -14.84
CA PHE A 47 1.51 13.18 -13.55
C PHE A 47 0.80 12.19 -12.63
N ALA A 48 -0.22 11.48 -13.13
CA ALA A 48 -0.92 10.45 -12.36
C ALA A 48 0.02 9.33 -11.91
N THR A 49 0.87 8.82 -12.82
CA THR A 49 1.86 7.78 -12.48
C THR A 49 2.92 8.27 -11.49
N LEU A 50 3.31 9.54 -11.58
CA LEU A 50 4.24 10.17 -10.65
C LEU A 50 3.61 10.28 -9.25
N MET A 51 2.37 10.77 -9.16
CA MET A 51 1.63 10.86 -7.90
C MET A 51 1.44 9.49 -7.24
N MET A 52 1.12 8.47 -8.05
CA MET A 52 0.99 7.09 -7.59
C MET A 52 2.32 6.55 -7.02
N THR A 53 3.43 6.83 -7.70
CA THR A 53 4.78 6.41 -7.28
C THR A 53 5.24 7.12 -6.01
N ILE A 54 4.99 8.43 -5.88
CA ILE A 54 5.32 9.22 -4.69
C ILE A 54 4.51 8.70 -3.50
N GLY A 55 3.20 8.51 -3.65
CA GLY A 55 2.34 7.95 -2.61
C GLY A 55 2.82 6.58 -2.14
N GLY A 56 3.11 5.67 -3.07
CA GLY A 56 3.65 4.35 -2.74
C GLY A 56 5.00 4.43 -2.03
N SER A 57 5.89 5.33 -2.44
CA SER A 57 7.22 5.49 -1.82
C SER A 57 7.12 5.97 -0.37
N VAL A 58 6.28 6.97 -0.10
CA VAL A 58 6.03 7.44 1.27
C VAL A 58 5.44 6.30 2.13
N SER A 59 4.48 5.55 1.61
CA SER A 59 3.90 4.41 2.32
C SER A 59 4.89 3.27 2.58
N VAL A 60 5.86 3.03 1.68
CA VAL A 60 6.96 2.09 1.94
C VAL A 60 7.78 2.53 3.15
N PHE A 61 8.18 3.81 3.21
CA PHE A 61 8.96 4.32 4.34
C PHE A 61 8.19 4.22 5.66
N MET A 62 6.91 4.59 5.67
CA MET A 62 6.05 4.45 6.86
C MET A 62 5.94 2.99 7.31
N ALA A 63 5.67 2.07 6.38
CA ALA A 63 5.56 0.65 6.69
C ALA A 63 6.88 0.07 7.24
N LEU A 64 8.03 0.47 6.70
CA LEU A 64 9.33 0.05 7.23
C LEU A 64 9.56 0.60 8.64
N ALA A 65 9.20 1.85 8.90
CA ALA A 65 9.27 2.43 10.24
C ALA A 65 8.38 1.65 11.23
N ASP A 66 7.15 1.31 10.83
CA ASP A 66 6.21 0.53 11.66
C ASP A 66 6.67 -0.92 11.89
N ILE A 67 7.47 -1.51 10.99
CA ILE A 67 8.08 -2.84 11.18
C ILE A 67 9.20 -2.76 12.23
N VAL A 68 10.05 -1.75 12.15
CA VAL A 68 11.23 -1.57 13.02
C VAL A 68 10.82 -1.09 14.41
N SER A 69 9.88 -0.14 14.46
CA SER A 69 9.39 0.49 15.68
C SER A 69 7.86 0.58 15.61
N PRO A 70 7.13 -0.52 15.88
CA PRO A 70 5.68 -0.50 15.90
C PRO A 70 5.18 0.50 16.93
N ALA A 71 4.23 1.36 16.55
CA ALA A 71 3.62 2.29 17.49
C ALA A 71 2.91 1.53 18.63
N PRO A 72 3.18 1.87 19.91
CA PRO A 72 2.54 1.21 21.03
C PRO A 72 1.06 1.63 21.10
N TYR A 73 0.17 0.70 20.74
CA TYR A 73 -1.28 0.86 20.83
C TYR A 73 -1.89 0.13 22.05
N HIS A 74 -1.06 -0.22 23.04
CA HIS A 74 -1.53 -0.85 24.27
C HIS A 74 -1.72 0.19 25.39
N GLN A 75 -2.77 0.02 26.17
CA GLN A 75 -3.02 0.78 27.40
C GLN A 75 -2.04 0.38 28.51
N SER A 76 -1.93 1.18 29.57
CA SER A 76 -1.09 0.80 30.71
C SER A 76 -1.66 -0.42 31.44
N PHE A 77 -0.83 -1.13 32.21
CA PHE A 77 -1.31 -2.26 33.01
C PHE A 77 -2.36 -1.83 34.04
N GLU A 78 -2.24 -0.63 34.60
CA GLU A 78 -3.20 -0.11 35.57
C GLU A 78 -4.57 0.12 34.91
N ASP A 79 -4.60 0.69 33.70
CA ASP A 79 -5.83 0.86 32.94
C ASP A 79 -6.47 -0.49 32.58
N TYR A 80 -5.65 -1.45 32.14
CA TYR A 80 -6.11 -2.82 31.84
C TYR A 80 -6.67 -3.52 33.07
N ARG A 81 -5.99 -3.39 34.22
CA ARG A 81 -6.41 -3.96 35.50
C ARG A 81 -7.72 -3.37 35.96
N GLN A 82 -7.88 -2.04 35.90
CA GLN A 82 -9.10 -1.36 36.30
C GLN A 82 -10.28 -1.79 35.42
N TRP A 83 -10.08 -1.87 34.11
CA TRP A 83 -11.11 -2.32 33.17
C TRP A 83 -11.48 -3.81 33.36
N SER A 84 -10.49 -4.67 33.60
CA SER A 84 -10.72 -6.08 33.90
C SER A 84 -11.38 -6.29 35.26
N ALA A 85 -11.09 -5.44 36.26
CA ALA A 85 -11.70 -5.50 37.59
C ALA A 85 -13.18 -5.09 37.56
N ASP A 86 -13.54 -4.07 36.77
CA ASP A 86 -14.94 -3.67 36.55
C ASP A 86 -15.72 -4.78 35.80
N TYR A 87 -15.06 -5.46 34.85
CA TYR A 87 -15.65 -6.59 34.12
C TYR A 87 -15.82 -7.83 35.01
N ASP A 88 -14.81 -8.19 35.81
CA ASP A 88 -14.84 -9.33 36.72
C ASP A 88 -15.69 -9.07 37.97
N ALA A 89 -15.98 -7.82 38.35
CA ALA A 89 -16.95 -7.50 39.41
C ALA A 89 -18.37 -8.02 39.10
N SER A 90 -18.65 -8.30 37.83
CA SER A 90 -19.90 -8.92 37.36
C SER A 90 -19.85 -10.45 37.28
N LYS A 91 -18.71 -11.09 37.63
CA LYS A 91 -18.50 -12.54 37.60
C LYS A 91 -18.06 -13.09 38.96
N GLU A 92 -18.42 -14.33 39.27
CA GLU A 92 -18.10 -14.97 40.56
C GLU A 92 -16.62 -15.41 40.69
N GLU A 93 -15.90 -15.57 39.57
CA GLU A 93 -14.47 -15.92 39.53
C GLU A 93 -13.61 -14.68 39.22
N LYS A 94 -12.92 -14.17 40.25
CA LYS A 94 -11.89 -13.14 40.08
C LYS A 94 -10.59 -13.79 39.65
N LYS A 95 -10.01 -13.34 38.53
CA LYS A 95 -8.66 -13.75 38.12
C LYS A 95 -7.63 -13.34 39.16
N SER A 96 -6.61 -14.17 39.36
CA SER A 96 -5.46 -13.81 40.19
C SER A 96 -4.66 -12.68 39.53
N GLU A 97 -3.91 -11.91 40.30
CA GLU A 97 -3.07 -10.82 39.78
C GLU A 97 -1.98 -11.33 38.82
N GLU A 98 -1.46 -12.54 39.07
CA GLU A 98 -0.52 -13.20 38.17
C GLU A 98 -1.16 -13.56 36.82
N ASP A 99 -2.40 -14.03 36.82
CA ASP A 99 -3.13 -14.37 35.59
C ASP A 99 -3.50 -13.12 34.78
N LEU A 100 -3.84 -12.02 35.47
CA LEU A 100 -4.09 -10.72 34.83
C LEU A 100 -2.84 -10.18 34.17
N ARG A 101 -1.69 -10.29 34.84
CA ARG A 101 -0.40 -9.83 34.31
C ARG A 101 0.05 -10.66 33.11
N LYS A 102 -0.11 -11.99 33.15
CA LYS A 102 0.13 -12.86 31.99
C LYS A 102 -0.76 -12.50 30.82
N SER A 103 -2.06 -12.33 31.06
CA SER A 103 -3.02 -11.94 30.02
C SER A 103 -2.66 -10.59 29.37
N TYR A 104 -2.21 -9.63 30.18
CA TYR A 104 -1.73 -8.34 29.69
C TYR A 104 -0.47 -8.49 28.81
N GLU A 105 0.54 -9.23 29.26
CA GLU A 105 1.76 -9.44 28.48
C GLU A 105 1.49 -10.16 27.15
N GLU A 106 0.57 -11.13 27.13
CA GLU A 106 0.14 -11.80 25.90
C GLU A 106 -0.58 -10.84 24.95
N MET A 107 -1.46 -9.99 25.47
CA MET A 107 -2.12 -8.94 24.69
C MET A 107 -1.10 -7.98 24.07
N VAL A 108 -0.15 -7.44 24.85
CA VAL A 108 0.88 -6.52 24.34
C VAL A 108 1.72 -7.18 23.25
N LYS A 109 2.09 -8.46 23.41
CA LYS A 109 2.82 -9.23 22.39
C LYS A 109 1.98 -9.40 21.13
N SER A 110 0.72 -9.81 21.25
CA SER A 110 -0.20 -9.96 20.12
C SER A 110 -0.39 -8.65 19.36
N ASP A 111 -0.56 -7.53 20.05
CA ASP A 111 -0.75 -6.22 19.41
C ASP A 111 0.49 -5.80 18.60
N ALA A 112 1.68 -6.04 19.15
CA ALA A 112 2.94 -5.80 18.44
C ALA A 112 3.09 -6.69 17.20
N GLU A 113 2.73 -7.96 17.29
CA GLU A 113 2.75 -8.89 16.16
C GLU A 113 1.75 -8.49 15.06
N GLN A 114 0.53 -8.12 15.45
CA GLN A 114 -0.47 -7.64 14.51
C GLN A 114 -0.06 -6.32 13.86
N ALA A 115 0.56 -5.40 14.59
CA ALA A 115 1.09 -4.16 14.03
C ALA A 115 2.14 -4.44 12.95
N LYS A 116 3.08 -5.35 13.22
CA LYS A 116 4.07 -5.81 12.24
C LYS A 116 3.42 -6.46 11.02
N ALA A 117 2.43 -7.33 11.21
CA ALA A 117 1.73 -7.99 10.11
C ALA A 117 0.99 -6.97 9.22
N ARG A 118 0.34 -5.96 9.82
CA ARG A 118 -0.28 -4.85 9.09
C ARG A 118 0.76 -4.06 8.31
N ALA A 119 1.88 -3.72 8.93
CA ALA A 119 2.95 -2.98 8.28
C ALA A 119 3.54 -3.74 7.08
N ILE A 120 3.77 -5.06 7.19
CA ILE A 120 4.20 -5.91 6.07
C ILE A 120 3.17 -5.90 4.93
N ASN A 121 1.88 -5.99 5.24
CA ASN A 121 0.84 -5.92 4.21
C ASN A 121 0.82 -4.56 3.50
N THR A 122 0.96 -3.47 4.26
CA THR A 122 1.09 -2.12 3.72
C THR A 122 2.33 -2.01 2.84
N LEU A 123 3.47 -2.57 3.24
CA LEU A 123 4.70 -2.59 2.45
C LEU A 123 4.48 -3.25 1.09
N ILE A 124 3.90 -4.45 1.06
CA ILE A 124 3.61 -5.19 -0.18
C ILE A 124 2.66 -4.39 -1.08
N LYS A 125 1.58 -3.82 -0.52
CA LYS A 125 0.64 -2.98 -1.25
C LYS A 125 1.31 -1.75 -1.85
N SER A 126 2.19 -1.12 -1.08
CA SER A 126 2.93 0.09 -1.50
C SER A 126 3.88 -0.20 -2.65
N PHE A 127 4.52 -1.38 -2.67
CA PHE A 127 5.25 -1.83 -3.85
C PHE A 127 4.36 -2.00 -5.08
N GLY A 128 3.14 -2.50 -4.93
CA GLY A 128 2.15 -2.52 -6.01
C GLY A 128 1.88 -1.12 -6.57
N TRP A 129 1.75 -0.12 -5.70
CA TRP A 129 1.57 1.29 -6.09
C TRP A 129 2.77 1.89 -6.83
N ILE A 130 3.97 1.32 -6.70
CA ILE A 130 5.18 1.77 -7.42
C ILE A 130 5.38 0.98 -8.71
N VAL A 131 5.25 -0.34 -8.64
CA VAL A 131 5.59 -1.26 -9.75
C VAL A 131 4.57 -1.18 -10.89
N ILE A 132 3.27 -1.01 -10.58
CA ILE A 132 2.21 -0.94 -11.60
C ILE A 132 2.31 0.31 -12.49
N PRO A 133 2.50 1.54 -11.96
CA PRO A 133 2.61 2.73 -12.82
C PRO A 133 3.95 2.82 -13.55
N PHE A 134 5.00 2.16 -13.07
CA PHE A 134 6.34 2.23 -13.66
C PHE A 134 6.42 1.89 -15.16
N PRO A 135 5.86 0.78 -15.67
CA PRO A 135 5.86 0.50 -17.12
C PRO A 135 5.09 1.55 -17.93
N ILE A 136 3.99 2.08 -17.37
CA ILE A 136 3.20 3.15 -18.00
C ILE A 136 4.05 4.42 -18.08
N PHE A 137 4.71 4.79 -16.99
CA PHE A 137 5.59 5.95 -16.92
C PHE A 137 6.72 5.85 -17.96
N LEU A 138 7.45 4.72 -18.01
CA LEU A 138 8.52 4.51 -18.98
C LEU A 138 8.02 4.60 -20.44
N TYR A 139 6.82 4.10 -20.69
CA TYR A 139 6.21 4.16 -22.02
C TYR A 139 5.88 5.60 -22.45
N PHE A 140 5.24 6.37 -21.57
CA PHE A 140 4.83 7.74 -21.86
C PHE A 140 6.00 8.74 -21.79
N GLN A 141 7.01 8.49 -20.96
CA GLN A 141 8.20 9.34 -20.86
C GLN A 141 8.96 9.38 -22.19
N ARG A 142 9.02 8.26 -22.92
CA ARG A 142 9.65 8.18 -24.25
C ARG A 142 8.88 8.94 -25.34
N ARG A 143 7.64 9.35 -25.08
CA ARG A 143 6.80 10.10 -26.02
C ARG A 143 6.90 11.62 -25.84
N ILE A 144 7.61 12.10 -24.81
CA ILE A 144 7.89 13.51 -24.66
C ILE A 144 8.98 13.89 -25.67
N PRO A 145 8.75 14.86 -26.57
CA PRO A 145 9.79 15.33 -27.46
C PRO A 145 10.94 15.91 -26.62
N LYS A 146 12.16 15.41 -26.83
CA LYS A 146 13.35 16.02 -26.23
C LYS A 146 13.50 17.40 -26.86
N LYS A 147 13.43 18.44 -26.02
CA LYS A 147 13.82 19.78 -26.43
C LYS A 147 15.36 19.78 -26.48
N GLU A 148 15.92 19.94 -27.68
CA GLU A 148 17.33 20.30 -27.85
C GLU A 148 17.62 21.67 -27.25
#